data_AF-A0A2D7RP70-F1
#
_entry.id   AF-A0A2D7RP70-F1
#
_cell.length_a   1.000
_cell.length_b   1.000
_cell.length_c   1.000
_cell.angle_alpha   90.00
_cell.angle_beta   90.00
_cell.angle_gamma   90.00
#
_symmetry.space_group_name_H-M   'P 1'
#
loop_
_entity.id
_entity.type
_entity.pdbx_description
1 polymer ?
#
loop_
_entity_poly.entity_id
_entity_poly.type
_entity_poly.pdbx_seq_one_letter_code
_entity_poly.pdbx_strand_id
1 'polypeptide(L)' 'MKKKTSVKELLSKYKLLNKRVALELNGKIIPLAEHKIILKDKDIVEIVHFIGGG' A
#
# COMPACT_ATOMS: atom_id res chain seq x y z
N MET A 1 -5.07 -12.43 -19.32
CA MET A 1 -4.39 -11.15 -19.01
C MET A 1 -4.11 -11.08 -17.51
N LYS A 2 -2.87 -10.81 -17.06
CA LYS A 2 -2.60 -10.60 -15.62
C LYS A 2 -3.32 -9.31 -15.18
N LYS A 3 -4.13 -9.39 -14.12
CA LYS A 3 -4.85 -8.23 -13.56
C LYS A 3 -3.84 -7.29 -12.92
N LYS A 4 -3.80 -6.04 -13.38
CA LYS A 4 -3.00 -4.97 -12.75
C LYS A 4 -3.61 -4.67 -11.38
N THR A 5 -2.78 -4.57 -10.35
CA THR A 5 -3.21 -4.23 -8.99
C THR A 5 -2.49 -2.95 -8.58
N SER A 6 -3.24 -1.96 -8.15
CA SER A 6 -2.70 -0.73 -7.56
C SER A 6 -2.47 -0.90 -6.06
N VAL A 7 -1.61 -0.05 -5.49
CA VAL A 7 -1.46 0.09 -4.03
C VAL A 7 -2.81 0.37 -3.37
N LYS A 8 -3.62 1.26 -3.96
CA LYS A 8 -4.97 1.57 -3.47
C LYS A 8 -5.87 0.33 -3.41
N GLU A 9 -5.89 -0.49 -4.45
CA GLU A 9 -6.67 -1.74 -4.48
C GLU A 9 -6.16 -2.75 -3.46
N LEU A 10 -4.85 -2.84 -3.26
CA LEU A 10 -4.23 -3.68 -2.22
C LEU A 10 -4.73 -3.25 -0.83
N LEU A 11 -4.64 -1.95 -0.51
CA LEU A 11 -5.13 -1.40 0.76
C LEU A 11 -6.63 -1.64 0.95
N SER A 12 -7.43 -1.53 -0.11
CA SER A 12 -8.86 -1.85 -0.07
C SER A 12 -9.11 -3.31 0.27
N LYS A 13 -8.38 -4.24 -0.35
CA LYS A 13 -8.50 -5.69 -0.13
C LYS A 13 -8.27 -6.07 1.33
N TYR A 14 -7.34 -5.40 2.00
CA TYR A 14 -7.02 -5.61 3.41
C TYR A 14 -7.78 -4.69 4.37
N LYS A 15 -8.77 -3.93 3.90
CA LYS A 15 -9.58 -2.99 4.72
C LYS A 15 -8.76 -1.89 5.40
N LEU A 16 -7.66 -1.46 4.76
CA LEU A 16 -6.72 -0.45 5.25
C LEU A 16 -6.86 0.92 4.57
N LEU A 17 -7.74 1.07 3.57
CA LEU A 17 -7.85 2.28 2.74
C LEU A 17 -8.05 3.58 3.55
N ASN A 18 -8.81 3.51 4.64
CA ASN A 18 -9.13 4.65 5.51
C ASN A 18 -8.42 4.55 6.87
N LYS A 19 -7.40 3.71 6.98
CA LYS A 19 -6.60 3.54 8.19
C LYS A 19 -5.34 4.37 8.09
N ARG A 20 -4.79 4.77 9.23
CA ARG A 20 -3.49 5.45 9.26
C ARG A 20 -2.41 4.41 8.99
N VAL A 21 -1.81 4.46 7.81
CA VAL A 21 -0.77 3.51 7.39
C VAL A 21 0.47 4.24 6.87
N ALA A 22 1.64 3.64 7.07
CA ALA A 22 2.84 3.92 6.30
C ALA A 22 3.03 2.76 5.31
N LEU A 23 3.38 3.10 4.07
CA LEU A 23 3.60 2.11 3.01
C LEU A 23 4.99 2.29 2.44
N GLU A 24 5.69 1.17 2.29
CA GLU A 24 6.99 1.08 1.64
C GLU A 24 6.88 0.15 0.44
N LEU A 25 7.47 0.58 -0.68
CA LEU A 25 7.53 -0.17 -1.92
C LEU A 25 9.01 -0.29 -2.34
N ASN A 26 9.54 -1.52 -2.35
CA ASN A 26 10.92 -1.83 -2.74
C ASN A 26 11.97 -0.96 -2.01
N GLY A 27 11.87 -0.81 -0.68
CA GLY A 27 12.84 -0.01 0.08
C GLY A 27 12.51 1.50 0.16
N LYS A 28 11.43 1.96 -0.49
CA LYS A 28 11.08 3.39 -0.56
C LYS A 28 9.71 3.67 0.03
N ILE A 29 9.66 4.58 0.99
CA ILE A 29 8.41 5.09 1.57
C ILE A 29 7.60 5.81 0.49
N ILE A 30 6.33 5.43 0.34
CA ILE A 30 5.40 5.98 -0.63
C ILE A 30 4.43 6.94 0.07
N PRO A 31 4.35 8.21 -0.35
CA PRO A 31 3.34 9.15 0.15
C PRO A 31 1.91 8.73 -0.23
N LEU A 32 0.94 9.06 0.62
CA LEU A 32 -0.50 8.74 0.40
C LEU A 32 -1.03 9.21 -0.98
N ALA A 33 -0.56 10.38 -1.45
CA ALA A 33 -0.93 10.93 -2.76
C ALA A 33 -0.51 10.02 -3.93
N GLU A 34 0.52 9.19 -3.74
CA GLU A 34 1.11 8.31 -4.74
C GLU A 34 0.54 6.88 -4.69
N HIS A 35 -0.47 6.59 -3.87
CA HIS A 35 -1.10 5.26 -3.77
C HIS A 35 -1.82 4.79 -5.06
N LYS A 36 -1.79 5.58 -6.14
CA LYS A 36 -2.23 5.20 -7.49
C LYS A 36 -1.21 4.33 -8.25
N ILE A 37 0.00 4.13 -7.69
CA ILE A 37 1.03 3.28 -8.29
C ILE A 37 0.48 1.86 -8.57
N ILE A 38 0.76 1.37 -9.77
CA ILE A 38 0.47 0.00 -10.19
C ILE A 38 1.65 -0.90 -9.81
N LEU A 39 1.37 -1.95 -9.04
CA LEU A 39 2.34 -2.95 -8.63
C LEU A 39 2.73 -3.85 -9.80
N LYS A 40 4.01 -4.22 -9.82
CA LYS A 40 4.62 -5.12 -10.78
C LYS A 40 4.92 -6.46 -10.13
N ASP A 41 5.15 -7.46 -10.98
CA ASP A 41 5.61 -8.77 -10.54
C ASP A 41 6.92 -8.60 -9.75
N LYS A 42 7.02 -9.24 -8.58
CA LYS A 42 8.15 -9.16 -7.63
C LYS A 42 8.34 -7.85 -6.87
N ASP A 43 7.42 -6.89 -6.98
CA ASP A 43 7.43 -5.74 -6.05
C ASP A 43 7.20 -6.23 -4.61
N ILE A 44 8.00 -5.71 -3.68
CA ILE A 44 7.87 -5.94 -2.24
C ILE A 44 7.12 -4.75 -1.66
N VAL A 45 5.98 -5.02 -1.03
CA VAL A 45 5.15 -4.01 -0.38
C VAL A 45 5.12 -4.30 1.11
N GLU A 46 5.58 -3.35 1.91
CA GLU A 46 5.52 -3.39 3.37
C GLU A 46 4.52 -2.34 3.85
N ILE A 47 3.63 -2.73 4.76
CA ILE A 47 2.54 -1.88 5.25
C ILE A 47 2.55 -1.89 6.77
N VAL A 48 2.78 -0.72 7.37
CA VAL A 48 2.67 -0.51 8.82
C VAL A 48 1.35 0.17 9.10
N HIS A 49 0.48 -0.47 9.88
CA HIS A 49 -0.77 0.12 10.35
C HIS A 49 -0.59 0.67 11.76
N PHE A 50 -0.85 1.96 11.91
CA PHE A 50 -0.85 2.61 13.22
C PHE A 50 -2.20 2.35 13.91
N ILE A 51 -2.18 1.51 14.94
CA ILE A 51 -3.38 1.15 15.73
C ILE A 51 -3.74 2.18 16.80
N GLY A 52 -2.88 3.19 17.03
CA GLY A 52 -3.04 4.19 18.07
C GLY A 52 -2.56 3.70 19.44
N GLY A 53 -2.08 4.62 20.26
CA GLY A 53 -1.62 4.37 21.62
C GLY A 53 -1.19 5.69 22.27
N GLY A 54 -1.84 6.02 23.39
CA GLY A 54 -1.28 6.87 24.42
C GLY A 54 -0.72 5.98 25.52
#